data_AF-A0A316PLZ6-F1
#
_entry.id   AF-A0A316PLZ6-F1
#
_cell.length_a   1.000
_cell.length_b   1.000
_cell.length_c   1.000
_cell.angle_alpha   90.00
_cell.angle_beta   90.00
_cell.angle_gamma   90.00
#
_symmetry.space_group_name_H-M   'P 1'
#
loop_
_entity.id
_entity.type
_entity.pdbx_description
1 polymer ?
#
loop_
_entity_poly.entity_id
_entity_poly.type
_entity_poly.pdbx_seq_one_letter_code
_entity_poly.pdbx_strand_id
1 'polypeptide(L)' 'MTKICDFGKEIKKRLVDINQTQEWLISEVSQDTGKYFDSGYLHRILRGELSTPGIVASIRKILDIPNDTAQ' A
#
# COMPACT_ATOMS: atom_id res chain seq x y z
N MET A 1 -9.17 -16.65 9.34
CA MET A 1 -9.18 -15.18 9.49
C MET A 1 -7.89 -14.65 8.89
N THR A 2 -7.96 -13.92 7.78
CA THR A 2 -6.77 -13.38 7.12
C THR A 2 -6.14 -12.29 7.98
N LYS A 3 -4.96 -12.55 8.54
CA LYS A 3 -4.24 -11.60 9.40
C LYS A 3 -3.67 -10.49 8.51
N ILE A 4 -4.23 -9.28 8.63
CA ILE A 4 -3.73 -8.07 7.97
C ILE A 4 -2.72 -7.43 8.92
N CYS A 5 -1.54 -7.08 8.42
CA CYS A 5 -0.52 -6.38 9.21
C CYS A 5 -0.96 -4.93 9.49
N ASP A 6 -0.29 -4.23 10.41
CA ASP A 6 -0.70 -2.87 10.77
C ASP A 6 -0.62 -1.91 9.59
N PHE A 7 0.42 -2.02 8.75
CA PHE A 7 0.54 -1.27 7.51
C PHE A 7 -0.62 -1.55 6.54
N GLY A 8 -1.05 -2.81 6.41
CA GLY A 8 -2.19 -3.17 5.59
C GLY A 8 -3.52 -2.60 6.09
N LYS A 9 -3.67 -2.41 7.41
CA LYS A 9 -4.84 -1.73 7.99
C LYS A 9 -4.80 -0.24 7.67
N GLU A 10 -3.63 0.41 7.76
CA GLU A 10 -3.47 1.83 7.42
C GLU A 10 -3.79 2.11 5.96
N ILE A 11 -3.29 1.28 5.03
CA ILE A 11 -3.63 1.38 3.61
C ILE A 11 -5.15 1.37 3.41
N LYS A 12 -5.84 0.40 4.01
CA LYS A 12 -7.31 0.30 3.88
C LYS A 12 -8.03 1.50 4.48
N LYS A 13 -7.60 1.99 5.64
CA LYS A 13 -8.18 3.19 6.26
C LYS A 13 -8.03 4.41 5.35
N ARG A 14 -6.82 4.63 4.81
CA ARG A 14 -6.55 5.75 3.91
C ARG A 14 -7.33 5.66 2.61
N LEU A 15 -7.45 4.47 2.02
CA LEU A 15 -8.29 4.28 0.83
C LEU A 15 -9.74 4.68 1.07
N VAL A 16 -10.30 4.36 2.25
CA VAL A 16 -11.65 4.79 2.62
C VAL A 16 -11.71 6.31 2.85
N ASP A 17 -10.70 6.89 3.50
CA ASP A 17 -10.58 8.34 3.77
C ASP A 17 -10.59 9.17 2.47
N ILE A 18 -9.86 8.72 1.44
CA ILE A 18 -9.80 9.38 0.12
C ILE A 18 -10.87 8.87 -0.86
N ASN A 19 -11.77 7.98 -0.41
CA ASN A 19 -12.81 7.33 -1.21
C ASN A 19 -12.29 6.67 -2.51
N GLN A 20 -11.15 5.98 -2.42
CA GLN A 20 -10.52 5.27 -3.54
C GLN A 20 -10.51 3.75 -3.33
N THR A 21 -10.35 3.01 -4.44
CA THR A 21 -10.31 1.55 -4.44
C THR A 21 -8.87 1.01 -4.41
N GLN A 22 -8.72 -0.28 -4.10
CA GLN A 22 -7.42 -0.96 -4.20
C GLN A 22 -6.90 -0.99 -5.64
N GLU A 23 -7.79 -1.09 -6.63
CA GLU A 23 -7.42 -1.04 -8.06
C GLU A 23 -6.83 0.32 -8.43
N TRP A 24 -7.41 1.41 -7.91
CA TRP A 24 -6.85 2.74 -8.07
C TRP A 24 -5.44 2.82 -7.49
N LEU A 25 -5.23 2.36 -6.25
CA LEU A 25 -3.90 2.32 -5.64
C LEU A 25 -2.90 1.53 -6.46
N ILE A 26 -3.34 0.40 -7.05
CA ILE A 26 -2.49 -0.43 -7.88
C ILE A 26 -2.02 0.34 -9.11
N SER A 27 -2.94 1.06 -9.77
CA SER A 27 -2.63 1.91 -10.91
C SER A 27 -1.62 3.00 -10.54
N GLU A 28 -1.89 3.77 -9.48
CA GLU A 28 -1.04 4.89 -9.07
C GLU A 28 0.37 4.43 -8.70
N VAL A 29 0.49 3.32 -7.96
CA VAL A 29 1.78 2.75 -7.56
C VAL A 29 2.55 2.22 -8.77
N SER A 30 1.85 1.56 -9.71
CA SER A 30 2.45 1.08 -10.97
C SER A 30 2.97 2.25 -11.81
N GLN A 31 2.22 3.36 -11.87
CA GLN A 31 2.61 4.57 -12.58
C GLN A 31 3.78 5.31 -11.92
N ASP A 32 3.78 5.46 -10.59
CA ASP A 32 4.86 6.14 -9.85
C ASP A 32 6.18 5.34 -9.89
N THR A 33 6.10 4.01 -9.75
CA THR A 33 7.29 3.15 -9.70
C THR A 33 7.78 2.67 -11.06
N GLY A 34 6.91 2.71 -12.09
CA GLY A 34 7.14 2.09 -13.38
C GLY A 34 7.30 0.56 -13.32
N LYS A 35 6.86 -0.08 -12.22
CA LYS A 35 7.00 -1.52 -11.98
C LYS A 35 5.65 -2.21 -12.04
N TYR A 36 5.67 -3.48 -12.45
CA TYR A 36 4.49 -4.32 -12.42
C TYR A 36 3.99 -4.49 -10.98
N PHE A 37 2.77 -4.05 -10.72
CA PHE A 37 2.10 -4.13 -9.44
C PHE A 37 0.64 -4.57 -9.68
N ASP A 38 0.18 -5.56 -8.92
CA ASP A 38 -1.14 -6.19 -9.09
C ASP A 38 -1.82 -6.45 -7.73
N SER A 39 -3.07 -6.91 -7.77
CA SER A 39 -3.90 -7.15 -6.58
C SER A 39 -3.37 -8.26 -5.67
N GLY A 40 -2.77 -9.31 -6.24
CA GLY A 40 -2.08 -10.36 -5.49
C GLY A 40 -0.83 -9.84 -4.81
N TYR A 41 -0.08 -8.96 -5.47
CA TYR A 41 1.08 -8.28 -4.89
C TYR A 41 0.66 -7.38 -3.72
N LEU A 42 -0.35 -6.52 -3.93
CA LEU A 42 -0.91 -5.68 -2.87
C LEU A 42 -1.38 -6.53 -1.69
N HIS A 43 -2.07 -7.63 -1.94
CA HIS A 43 -2.57 -8.51 -0.88
C HIS A 43 -1.44 -9.12 -0.02
N ARG A 44 -0.29 -9.46 -0.62
CA ARG A 44 0.90 -9.89 0.14
C ARG A 44 1.45 -8.75 1.00
N ILE A 45 1.47 -7.52 0.49
CA ILE A 45 1.86 -6.33 1.28
C ILE A 45 0.90 -6.11 2.45
N LEU A 46 -0.41 -6.19 2.22
CA LEU A 46 -1.45 -6.03 3.25
C LEU A 46 -1.32 -7.07 4.37
N ARG A 47 -0.77 -8.26 4.08
CA ARG A 47 -0.51 -9.31 5.08
C ARG A 47 0.86 -9.19 5.74
N GLY A 48 1.75 -8.33 5.22
CA GLY A 48 3.15 -8.25 5.64
C GLY A 48 4.02 -9.40 5.13
N GLU A 49 3.54 -10.16 4.14
CA GLU A 49 4.30 -11.25 3.49
C GLU A 49 5.32 -10.69 2.49
N LEU A 50 5.11 -9.47 2.00
CA LEU A 50 5.96 -8.81 1.03
C LEU A 50 6.12 -7.33 1.38
N SER A 51 7.32 -6.80 1.28
CA SER A 51 7.61 -5.39 1.58
C SER A 51 8.77 -4.92 0.73
N THR A 52 8.48 -4.69 -0.54
CA THR A 52 9.47 -4.13 -1.46
C THR A 52 9.62 -2.64 -1.19
N PRO A 53 10.80 -2.16 -0.79
CA PRO A 53 10.98 -0.80 -0.28
C PRO A 53 10.53 0.27 -1.28
N GLY A 54 10.76 0.08 -2.58
CA GLY A 54 10.27 1.01 -3.61
C GLY A 54 8.75 1.07 -3.71
N ILE A 55 8.06 -0.07 -3.70
CA ILE A 55 6.60 -0.14 -3.75
C ILE A 55 5.99 0.44 -2.46
N VAL A 56 6.56 0.09 -1.30
CA VAL A 56 6.09 0.58 0.00
C VAL A 56 6.27 2.10 0.10
N ALA A 57 7.40 2.64 -0.35
CA ALA A 57 7.63 4.08 -0.39
C ALA A 57 6.60 4.80 -1.27
N SER A 58 6.31 4.26 -2.46
CA SER A 58 5.29 4.81 -3.35
C SER A 58 3.89 4.73 -2.77
N ILE A 59 3.50 3.61 -2.15
CA ILE A 59 2.20 3.49 -1.45
C ILE A 59 2.09 4.55 -0.35
N ARG A 60 3.14 4.72 0.48
CA ARG A 60 3.15 5.73 1.54
C ARG A 60 3.03 7.14 0.99
N LYS A 61 3.73 7.43 -0.11
CA LYS A 61 3.66 8.72 -0.81
C LYS A 61 2.25 8.99 -1.38
N ILE A 62 1.64 8.02 -2.05
CA ILE A 62 0.32 8.16 -2.68
C ILE A 62 -0.78 8.30 -1.64
N LEU A 63 -0.71 7.54 -0.54
CA LEU A 63 -1.72 7.54 0.52
C LEU A 63 -1.43 8.54 1.65
N ASP A 64 -0.37 9.34 1.51
CA ASP A 64 0.13 10.27 2.54
C ASP A 64 0.19 9.59 3.93
N ILE A 65 0.75 8.38 3.95
CA ILE A 65 0.96 7.62 5.18
C ILE A 65 2.31 8.02 5.73
N PRO A 66 2.37 8.64 6.92
CA PRO A 66 3.63 9.04 7.52
C PRO A 66 4.52 7.80 7.69
N ASN A 67 5.80 7.96 7.38
CA ASN A 67 6.77 6.96 7.79
C ASN A 67 6.80 7.02 9.31
N ASP A 68 6.34 5.96 9.99
CA ASP A 68 6.59 5.75 11.42
C ASP A 68 8.08 5.44 11.63
N THR A 69 8.92 6.36 11.16
CA THR A 69 10.19 6.70 11.79
C THR A 69 9.82 7.67 12.90
N ALA A 70 9.23 7.14 13.96
CA ALA A 70 9.42 7.75 15.26
C ALA A 70 10.93 7.76 15.50
N GLN A 71 11.45 8.97 15.57
CA GLN A 71 12.80 9.34 15.97
C GLN A 71 13.14 8.80 17.37
#